data_AF-A0A1J7CX92-F1
#
_entry.id   AF-A0A1J7CX92-F1
#
_cell.length_a   1.000
_cell.length_b   1.000
_cell.length_c   1.000
_cell.angle_alpha   90.00
_cell.angle_beta   90.00
_cell.angle_gamma   90.00
#
_symmetry.space_group_name_H-M   'P 1'
#
loop_
_entity.id
_entity.type
_entity.pdbx_description
1 polymer ?
#
loop_
_entity_poly.entity_id
_entity_poly.type
_entity_poly.pdbx_seq_one_letter_code
_entity_poly.pdbx_strand_id
1 'polypeptide(L)'
;MIASLLLAFLLLLLACALFVLPALRYRGETETVSRDQLNKRFYQRRLHELAHDEREGVVSERARHIEDLQRALLTDIPAAPAPARAPPPRRGL
;
A
#
# COMPACT_ATOMS: atom_id res chain seq x y z
N MET A 1 22.21 39.19 25.27
CA MET A 1 21.33 38.27 26.02
C MET A 1 20.09 37.87 25.21
N ILE A 2 19.32 38.82 24.65
CA ILE A 2 18.11 38.51 23.86
C ILE A 2 18.43 37.90 22.49
N ALA A 3 19.43 38.44 21.79
CA ALA A 3 19.83 37.95 20.45
C ALA A 3 20.28 36.47 20.45
N SER A 4 20.99 36.03 21.50
CA SER A 4 21.41 34.63 21.67
C SER A 4 20.23 33.70 21.93
N LEU A 5 19.19 34.17 22.62
CA LEU A 5 17.97 33.39 22.87
C LEU A 5 17.15 33.23 21.58
N LEU A 6 17.06 34.28 20.76
CA LEU A 6 16.39 34.20 19.44
C LEU A 6 17.11 33.24 18.50
N LEU A 7 18.45 33.27 18.49
CA LEU A 7 19.25 32.35 17.68
C LEU A 7 19.07 30.90 18.15
N ALA A 8 19.09 30.65 19.46
CA ALA A 8 18.86 29.31 20.02
C ALA A 8 17.46 28.78 19.66
N PHE A 9 16.43 29.64 19.74
CA PHE A 9 15.07 29.28 19.37
C PHE A 9 14.93 28.96 17.86
N LEU A 10 15.57 29.75 16.99
CA LEU A 10 15.60 29.51 15.56
C LEU A 10 16.26 28.16 15.22
N LEU A 11 17.39 27.85 15.87
CA LEU A 11 18.09 26.58 15.70
C LEU A 11 17.25 25.38 16.17
N LEU A 12 16.51 25.54 17.27
CA LEU A 12 15.60 24.51 17.76
C LEU A 12 14.45 24.24 16.77
N LEU A 13 13.85 25.30 16.21
CA LEU A 13 12.81 25.16 15.19
C LEU A 13 13.34 24.46 13.93
N LEU A 14 14.55 24.81 13.49
CA LEU A 14 15.19 24.17 12.34
C LEU A 14 15.46 22.68 12.60
N ALA A 15 15.93 22.34 13.81
CA ALA A 15 16.12 20.95 14.22
C ALA A 15 14.78 20.19 14.21
N CYS A 16 13.72 20.72 14.83
CA CYS A 16 12.40 20.11 14.78
C CYS A 16 11.88 19.93 13.35
N ALA A 17 12.06 20.93 12.49
CA ALA A 17 11.66 20.87 11.09
C ALA A 17 12.35 19.71 10.36
N LEU A 18 13.65 19.51 10.56
CA LEU A 18 14.42 18.41 9.97
C LEU A 18 13.88 17.02 10.34
N PHE A 19 13.24 16.85 11.49
CA PHE A 19 12.62 15.58 11.89
C PHE A 19 11.15 15.47 11.44
N VAL A 20 10.38 16.55 11.54
CA VAL A 20 8.93 16.53 11.25
C VAL A 20 8.65 16.48 9.75
N LEU A 21 9.41 17.20 8.92
CA LEU A 21 9.25 17.22 7.46
C LEU A 21 9.36 15.82 6.83
N PRO A 22 10.43 15.03 7.05
CA PRO A 22 10.51 13.69 6.47
C PRO A 22 9.45 12.77 7.06
N ALA A 23 9.17 12.84 8.37
CA ALA A 23 8.14 12.01 9.01
C ALA A 23 6.73 12.24 8.43
N LEU A 24 6.41 13.47 8.03
CA LEU A 24 5.16 13.79 7.35
C LEU A 24 5.14 13.30 5.89
N ARG A 25 6.28 13.35 5.18
CA ARG A 25 6.41 12.83 3.80
C ARG A 25 6.29 11.30 3.74
N TYR A 26 6.91 10.58 4.68
CA TYR A 26 6.89 9.12 4.72
C TYR A 26 5.52 8.51 5.11
N ARG A 27 4.62 9.28 5.74
CA ARG A 27 3.31 8.80 6.18
C ARG A 27 2.27 8.66 5.07
N GLY A 28 2.47 9.29 3.91
CA GLY A 28 1.46 9.33 2.84
C GLY A 28 1.68 8.35 1.68
N GLU A 29 2.92 8.10 1.30
CA GLU A 29 3.23 7.42 0.02
C GLU A 29 3.49 5.92 0.16
N THR A 30 3.90 5.44 1.33
CA THR A 30 4.43 4.08 1.46
C THR A 30 3.34 3.00 1.46
N GLU A 31 2.16 3.30 2.02
CA GLU A 31 1.13 2.28 2.23
C GLU A 31 0.27 2.04 0.98
N THR A 32 -0.07 3.10 0.24
CA THR A 32 -0.88 3.01 -0.99
C THR A 32 -0.05 2.48 -2.16
N VAL A 33 1.18 2.97 -2.34
CA VAL A 33 2.09 2.51 -3.41
C VAL A 33 2.48 1.03 -3.22
N SER A 34 2.68 0.58 -1.97
CA SER A 34 3.02 -0.81 -1.67
C SER A 34 1.88 -1.79 -2.01
N ARG A 35 0.63 -1.42 -1.69
CA ARG A 35 -0.56 -2.25 -1.97
C ARG A 35 -0.85 -2.35 -3.47
N ASP A 36 -0.77 -1.25 -4.21
CA ASP A 36 -0.93 -1.26 -5.67
C ASP A 36 0.12 -2.12 -6.37
N GLN A 37 1.37 -2.04 -5.92
CA GLN A 37 2.46 -2.83 -6.49
C GLN A 37 2.31 -4.31 -6.17
N LEU A 38 1.84 -4.65 -4.97
CA LEU A 38 1.55 -6.03 -4.56
C LEU A 38 0.38 -6.63 -5.36
N ASN A 39 -0.73 -5.89 -5.51
CA ASN A 39 -1.90 -6.34 -6.25
C ASN A 39 -1.60 -6.57 -7.75
N LYS A 40 -0.76 -5.72 -8.35
CA LYS A 40 -0.27 -5.92 -9.73
C LYS A 40 0.53 -7.21 -9.89
N ARG A 41 1.40 -7.54 -8.93
CA ARG A 41 2.19 -8.79 -8.95
C ARG A 41 1.28 -10.02 -8.82
N PHE A 42 0.24 -9.94 -7.99
CA PHE A 42 -0.73 -11.02 -7.85
C PHE A 42 -1.53 -11.26 -9.14
N TYR A 43 -1.97 -10.19 -9.82
CA TYR A 43 -2.64 -10.27 -11.12
C TYR A 43 -1.77 -10.95 -12.18
N GLN A 44 -0.50 -10.53 -12.31
CA GLN A 44 0.44 -11.11 -13.27
C GLN A 44 0.65 -12.61 -13.02
N ARG A 45 0.75 -13.01 -11.75
CA ARG A 45 0.85 -14.42 -11.37
C ARG A 45 -0.38 -15.22 -11.80
N ARG A 46 -1.58 -14.73 -11.47
CA ARG A 46 -2.85 -15.38 -11.84
C ARG A 46 -3.02 -15.50 -13.35
N LEU A 47 -2.62 -14.49 -14.11
CA LEU A 47 -2.67 -14.54 -15.57
C LEU A 47 -1.76 -15.64 -16.16
N HIS A 48 -0.60 -15.85 -15.54
CA HIS A 48 0.32 -16.91 -15.91
C HIS A 48 -0.22 -18.30 -15.54
N GLU A 49 -0.80 -18.45 -14.34
CA GLU A 49 -1.50 -19.67 -13.92
C GLU A 49 -2.63 -20.00 -14.90
N LEU A 50 -3.48 -19.02 -15.22
CA LEU A 50 -4.60 -19.20 -16.14
C LEU A 50 -4.18 -19.56 -17.57
N ALA A 51 -3.06 -19.01 -18.04
CA ALA A 51 -2.49 -19.36 -19.34
C ALA A 51 -1.87 -20.77 -19.35
N HIS A 52 -1.41 -21.27 -18.21
CA HIS A 52 -0.97 -22.64 -18.06
C HIS A 52 -2.17 -23.60 -18.03
N ASP A 53 -3.19 -23.27 -17.24
CA ASP A 53 -4.42 -24.07 -17.09
C ASP A 53 -5.23 -24.16 -18.40
N GLU A 54 -5.24 -23.10 -19.21
CA GLU A 54 -5.85 -23.11 -20.55
C GLU A 54 -5.12 -24.07 -21.50
N ARG A 55 -3.77 -24.10 -21.46
CA ARG A 55 -2.97 -25.03 -22.27
C ARG A 55 -3.19 -26.48 -21.89
N GLU A 56 -3.45 -26.75 -20.61
CA GLU A 56 -3.80 -28.08 -20.12
C GLU A 56 -5.29 -28.43 -20.31
N GLY A 57 -6.09 -27.52 -20.90
CA GLY A 57 -7.52 -27.74 -21.14
C GLY A 57 -8.38 -27.70 -19.88
N VAL A 58 -7.82 -27.27 -18.75
CA VAL A 58 -8.51 -27.13 -17.46
C VAL A 58 -9.43 -25.91 -17.44
N VAL A 59 -9.08 -24.88 -18.24
CA VAL A 59 -9.87 -23.64 -18.38
C VAL A 59 -10.31 -23.48 -19.84
N SER A 60 -11.63 -23.39 -20.04
CA SER A 60 -12.27 -23.25 -21.37
C SER A 60 -12.58 -21.81 -21.77
N GLU A 61 -12.76 -20.89 -20.81
CA GLU A 61 -13.11 -19.48 -21.04
C GLU A 61 -12.12 -18.50 -20.37
N ARG A 62 -10.87 -18.46 -20.86
CA ARG A 62 -9.83 -17.57 -20.32
C ARG A 62 -10.24 -16.09 -20.31
N ALA A 63 -10.96 -15.62 -21.32
CA ALA A 63 -11.39 -14.23 -21.43
C ALA A 63 -12.33 -13.82 -20.28
N ARG A 64 -13.25 -14.68 -19.87
CA ARG A 64 -14.20 -14.42 -18.79
C ARG A 64 -13.50 -14.40 -17.43
N HIS A 65 -12.57 -15.33 -17.20
CA HIS A 65 -11.75 -15.35 -15.99
C HIS A 65 -10.82 -14.13 -15.87
N ILE A 66 -10.33 -13.60 -16.99
CA ILE A 66 -9.57 -12.34 -17.00
C ILE A 66 -10.47 -11.16 -16.62
N GLU A 67 -11.70 -11.12 -17.11
CA GLU A 67 -12.66 -10.07 -16.77
C GLU A 67 -12.97 -10.06 -15.26
N ASP A 68 -13.14 -11.24 -14.66
CA ASP A 68 -13.36 -11.37 -13.22
C ASP A 68 -12.12 -10.95 -12.41
N LEU A 69 -10.92 -11.28 -12.89
CA LEU A 69 -9.65 -10.78 -12.32
C LEU A 69 -9.54 -9.26 -12.39
N GLN A 70 -9.93 -8.66 -13.51
CA GLN A 70 -9.92 -7.20 -13.70
C GLN A 70 -10.94 -6.53 -12.78
N ARG A 71 -12.16 -7.09 -12.68
CA ARG A 71 -13.20 -6.59 -11.79
C ARG A 71 -12.74 -6.65 -10.33
N ALA A 72 -12.15 -7.76 -9.89
CA ALA A 72 -11.58 -7.90 -8.55
C ALA A 72 -10.44 -6.91 -8.28
N LEU A 73 -9.56 -6.66 -9.25
CA LEU A 73 -8.47 -5.68 -9.12
C LEU A 73 -9.01 -4.25 -8.96
N LEU A 74 -10.11 -3.92 -9.65
CA LEU A 74 -10.76 -2.61 -9.55
C LEU A 74 -11.50 -2.41 -8.22
N THR A 75 -12.16 -3.44 -7.69
CA THR A 75 -12.86 -3.35 -6.39
C THR A 75 -11.94 -3.43 -5.17
N ASP A 76 -10.73 -3.99 -5.31
CA ASP A 76 -9.76 -4.11 -4.22
C ASP A 76 -8.91 -2.84 -4.01
N ILE A 77 -9.17 -1.77 -4.78
CA ILE A 77 -8.62 -0.42 -4.53
C ILE A 77 -9.60 0.31 -3.60
N PRO A 78 -9.27 0.48 -2.31
CA PRO A 78 -10.20 1.09 -1.37
C PRO A 78 -10.32 2.59 -1.67
N ALA A 79 -11.55 3.09 -1.87
CA ALA A 79 -11.83 4.51 -2.11
C ALA A 79 -11.48 5.43 -0.92
N ALA A 80 -11.24 4.83 0.26
CA ALA A 80 -10.71 5.47 1.45
C ALA A 80 -9.78 4.48 2.17
N PRO A 81 -8.68 4.93 2.79
CA PRO A 81 -7.79 4.04 3.53
C PRO A 81 -8.59 3.29 4.60
N ALA A 82 -8.77 1.97 4.40
CA ALA A 82 -9.44 1.13 5.37
C ALA A 82 -8.68 1.22 6.70
N PRO A 83 -9.36 1.48 7.83
CA PRO A 83 -8.71 1.52 9.13
C PRO A 83 -7.98 0.20 9.34
N ALA A 84 -6.68 0.29 9.69
CA ALA A 84 -5.83 -0.87 9.91
C ALA A 84 -6.58 -1.91 10.74
N ARG A 85 -6.91 -3.03 10.11
CA ARG A 85 -7.69 -4.10 10.73
C ARG A 85 -6.84 -4.65 11.87
N ALA A 86 -7.19 -4.29 13.10
CA ALA A 86 -6.53 -4.80 14.29
C ALA A 86 -6.58 -6.34 14.26
N PRO A 87 -5.45 -7.01 14.54
CA PRO A 87 -5.42 -8.47 14.55
C PRO A 87 -6.47 -9.00 15.52
N PRO A 88 -7.18 -10.09 15.16
CA PRO A 88 -8.20 -10.66 16.04
C PRO A 88 -7.53 -11.02 17.38
N PRO A 89 -8.20 -10.76 18.53
CA PRO A 89 -7.63 -11.10 19.82
C PRO A 89 -7.31 -12.59 19.83
N ARG A 90 -6.04 -12.92 20.10
CA ARG A 90 -5.61 -14.29 20.38
C ARG A 90 -6.47 -14.77 21.55
N ARG A 91 -7.47 -15.60 21.26
CA ARG A 91 -8.14 -16.42 22.27
C ARG A 91 -7.05 -17.32 22.84
N GLY A 92 -6.51 -16.91 23.98
CA GLY A 92 -5.64 -17.75 24.77
C GLY A 92 -6.47 -18.89 25.33
N LEU A 93 -5.96 -20.10 25.08
CA LEU A 93 -6.25 -21.37 25.75
C LEU A 93 -7.67 -21.94 25.57
#